data_AF-A0A1F5RZ18-F1
#
_entry.id   AF-A0A1F5RZ18-F1
#
_cell.length_a   1.000
_cell.length_b   1.000
_cell.length_c   1.000
_cell.angle_alpha   90.00
_cell.angle_beta   90.00
_cell.angle_gamma   90.00
#
_symmetry.space_group_name_H-M   'P 1'
#
loop_
_entity.id
_entity.type
_entity.pdbx_description
1 polymer ?
#
loop_
_entity_poly.entity_id
_entity_poly.type
_entity_poly.pdbx_seq_one_letter_code
_entity_poly.pdbx_strand_id
1 'polypeptide(L)'
;MINTKHLLKVASAWVSIVYIVCYAGVAVYPPIRSLFMKYSLHAEVTFQSDFFGIGYFISGLIIWNIAAAAGVWLFAFLSNKIKR
;
A
#
# COMPACT_ATOMS: atom_id res chain seq x y z
N MET A 1 3.13 -11.73 -23.25
CA MET A 1 3.93 -10.84 -22.38
C MET A 1 3.05 -9.75 -21.83
N ILE A 2 3.06 -9.54 -20.52
CA ILE A 2 2.30 -8.49 -19.85
C ILE A 2 2.81 -7.12 -20.30
N ASN A 3 1.89 -6.19 -20.59
CA ASN A 3 2.22 -4.79 -20.82
C ASN A 3 2.52 -4.10 -19.48
N THR A 4 3.80 -4.12 -19.08
CA THR A 4 4.26 -3.59 -17.79
C THR A 4 3.94 -2.10 -17.61
N LYS A 5 3.99 -1.28 -18.67
CA LYS A 5 3.70 0.16 -18.57
C LYS A 5 2.24 0.44 -18.23
N HIS A 6 1.32 -0.24 -18.91
CA HIS A 6 -0.10 -0.12 -18.61
C HIS A 6 -0.42 -0.65 -17.21
N LEU A 7 0.14 -1.82 -16.87
CA LEU A 7 -0.08 -2.44 -15.56
C LEU A 7 0.40 -1.56 -14.41
N LEU A 8 1.58 -0.95 -14.53
CA LEU A 8 2.10 -0.03 -13.50
C LEU A 8 1.21 1.21 -13.34
N LYS A 9 0.71 1.81 -14.43
CA LYS A 9 -0.22 2.95 -14.34
C LYS A 9 -1.50 2.59 -13.61
N VAL A 10 -2.11 1.46 -13.95
CA VAL A 10 -3.33 0.97 -13.30
C VAL A 10 -3.05 0.69 -11.82
N ALA A 11 -1.93 0.02 -11.51
CA ALA A 11 -1.53 -0.28 -10.14
C ALA A 11 -1.31 0.98 -9.29
N SER A 12 -0.63 2.00 -9.83
CA SER A 12 -0.42 3.28 -9.13
C SER A 12 -1.72 4.03 -8.86
N ALA A 13 -2.65 4.06 -9.83
CA ALA A 13 -3.97 4.67 -9.60
C ALA A 13 -4.76 3.89 -8.53
N TRP A 14 -4.77 2.56 -8.64
CA TRP A 14 -5.47 1.68 -7.70
C TRP A 14 -4.92 1.80 -6.28
N VAL A 15 -3.60 1.71 -6.08
CA VAL A 15 -3.01 1.79 -4.74
C VAL A 15 -3.22 3.18 -4.13
N SER A 16 -3.23 4.24 -4.93
CA SER A 16 -3.52 5.59 -4.45
C SER A 16 -4.96 5.69 -3.91
N ILE A 17 -5.93 5.15 -4.64
CA ILE A 17 -7.34 5.11 -4.20
C ILE A 17 -7.47 4.29 -2.92
N VAL A 18 -6.92 3.07 -2.89
CA VAL A 18 -6.97 2.19 -1.73
C VAL A 18 -6.31 2.85 -0.51
N TYR A 19 -5.15 3.48 -0.70
CA TYR A 19 -4.45 4.17 0.39
C TYR A 19 -5.31 5.29 0.99
N ILE A 20 -5.94 6.11 0.15
CA ILE A 20 -6.84 7.19 0.62
C ILE A 20 -7.99 6.62 1.44
N VAL A 21 -8.63 5.56 0.96
CA VAL A 21 -9.74 4.90 1.67
C VAL A 21 -9.27 4.32 3.01
N CYS A 22 -8.12 3.63 3.03
CA CYS A 22 -7.55 3.09 4.27
C CYS A 22 -7.19 4.19 5.25
N TYR A 23 -6.59 5.29 4.79
CA TYR A 23 -6.22 6.42 5.63
C TYR A 23 -7.47 7.07 6.25
N ALA A 24 -8.54 7.27 5.46
CA ALA A 24 -9.82 7.75 5.96
C ALA A 24 -10.47 6.76 6.95
N GLY A 25 -10.39 5.45 6.69
CA GLY A 25 -10.92 4.42 7.60
C GLY A 25 -10.24 4.44 8.97
N VAL A 26 -8.91 4.58 9.00
CA VAL A 26 -8.17 4.72 10.26
C VAL A 26 -8.53 6.06 10.95
N ALA A 27 -8.82 7.14 10.20
CA ALA A 27 -9.21 8.43 10.78
C ALA A 27 -10.58 8.35 11.49
N VAL A 28 -11.52 7.58 10.91
CA VAL A 28 -12.87 7.36 11.48
C VAL A 28 -12.84 6.34 12.61
N TYR A 29 -12.02 5.28 12.50
CA TYR A 29 -11.90 4.24 13.52
C TYR A 29 -10.43 3.86 13.78
N PRO A 30 -9.71 4.64 14.61
CA PRO A 30 -8.29 4.44 14.89
C PRO A 30 -7.86 3.02 15.31
N PRO A 31 -8.67 2.25 16.09
CA PRO A 31 -8.30 0.89 16.48
C PRO A 31 -8.01 -0.05 15.31
N ILE A 32 -8.56 0.20 14.11
CA ILE A 32 -8.35 -0.67 12.94
C ILE A 32 -6.87 -0.84 12.58
N ARG A 33 -6.04 0.20 12.80
CA ARG A 33 -4.60 0.11 12.57
C ARG A 33 -3.95 -0.92 13.49
N SER A 34 -4.24 -0.86 14.79
CA SER A 34 -3.65 -1.79 15.77
C SER A 34 -4.07 -3.23 15.50
N LEU A 35 -5.34 -3.45 15.14
CA LEU A 35 -5.86 -4.75 14.76
C LEU A 35 -5.20 -5.26 13.47
N PHE A 36 -5.07 -4.41 12.45
CA PHE A 36 -4.40 -4.77 11.20
C PHE A 36 -2.92 -5.13 11.42
N MET A 37 -2.19 -4.34 12.19
CA MET A 37 -0.79 -4.61 12.53
C MET A 37 -0.65 -5.95 13.26
N LYS A 38 -1.49 -6.19 14.26
CA LYS A 38 -1.45 -7.42 15.07
C LYS A 38 -1.83 -8.67 14.28
N TYR A 39 -2.95 -8.63 13.55
CA TYR A 39 -3.53 -9.83 12.93
C TYR A 39 -3.09 -10.05 11.49
N SER A 40 -2.81 -9.01 10.71
CA SER A 40 -2.42 -9.13 9.30
C SER A 40 -0.91 -9.04 9.09
N LEU A 41 -0.21 -8.23 9.89
CA LEU A 41 1.24 -8.02 9.77
C LEU A 41 2.06 -8.69 10.89
N HIS A 42 1.40 -9.39 11.80
CA HIS A 42 2.03 -10.09 12.93
C HIS A 42 2.99 -9.20 13.74
N ALA A 43 2.64 -7.92 13.88
CA ALA A 43 3.42 -6.92 14.58
C ALA A 43 2.64 -6.36 15.77
N GLU A 44 3.18 -6.54 16.98
CA GLU A 44 2.63 -5.94 18.19
C GLU A 44 3.21 -4.54 18.37
N VAL A 45 2.35 -3.54 18.21
CA VAL A 45 2.70 -2.12 18.34
C VAL A 45 1.86 -1.51 19.45
N THR A 46 2.52 -0.84 20.40
CA THR A 46 1.83 -0.02 21.41
C THR A 46 1.27 1.23 20.74
N PHE A 47 0.10 1.69 21.19
CA PHE A 47 -0.48 2.94 20.70
C PHE A 47 0.50 4.09 20.92
N GLN A 48 0.91 4.73 19.84
CA GLN A 48 1.73 5.94 19.87
C GLN A 48 0.94 7.07 19.20
N SER A 49 1.06 8.27 19.77
CA SER A 49 0.23 9.45 19.51
C SER A 49 0.00 9.76 18.03
N ASP A 50 -1.19 10.28 17.73
CA ASP A 50 -1.78 10.50 16.41
C ASP A 50 -0.80 10.94 15.31
N PHE A 51 -0.61 10.05 14.33
CA PHE A 51 0.09 10.31 13.08
C PHE A 51 -0.87 10.83 11.99
N PHE A 52 -2.01 11.40 12.37
CA PHE A 52 -3.02 11.95 11.45
C PHE A 52 -2.66 13.37 11.01
N GLY A 53 -1.51 13.50 10.35
CA GLY A 53 -1.05 14.74 9.74
C GLY A 53 -0.97 14.62 8.23
N ILE A 54 -1.17 15.73 7.52
CA ILE A 54 -1.01 15.81 6.06
C ILE A 54 0.38 15.31 5.62
N GLY A 55 1.43 15.60 6.41
CA GLY A 55 2.78 15.09 6.14
C GLY A 55 2.86 13.57 6.16
N TYR A 56 2.20 12.91 7.11
CA TYR A 56 2.13 11.44 7.19
C TYR A 56 1.24 10.85 6.09
N PHE A 57 0.16 11.54 5.73
CA PHE A 57 -0.67 11.15 4.60
C PHE A 57 0.15 11.13 3.30
N ILE A 58 0.85 12.21 2.98
CA ILE A 58 1.66 12.34 1.76
C ILE A 58 2.82 11.35 1.77
N SER A 59 3.55 11.23 2.89
CA SER A 59 4.68 10.31 2.97
C SER A 59 4.25 8.86 2.80
N GLY A 60 3.16 8.44 3.45
CA GLY A 60 2.62 7.11 3.27
C GLY A 60 2.11 6.87 1.85
N LEU A 61 1.43 7.84 1.22
CA LEU A 61 0.96 7.72 -0.16
C LEU A 61 2.11 7.47 -1.14
N ILE A 62 3.23 8.19 -0.96
CA ILE A 62 4.44 8.02 -1.76
C ILE A 62 5.05 6.64 -1.52
N ILE A 63 5.27 6.26 -0.25
CA ILE A 63 5.89 4.97 0.12
C ILE A 63 5.07 3.80 -0.43
N TRP A 64 3.75 3.82 -0.27
CA TRP A 64 2.87 2.76 -0.77
C TRP A 64 2.85 2.68 -2.30
N ASN A 65 2.88 3.81 -3.00
CA ASN A 65 2.98 3.79 -4.47
C ASN A 65 4.29 3.20 -4.96
N ILE A 66 5.42 3.54 -4.32
CA ILE A 66 6.73 2.96 -4.66
C ILE A 66 6.73 1.45 -4.39
N ALA A 67 6.25 1.03 -3.23
CA ALA A 67 6.16 -0.39 -2.86
C ALA A 67 5.28 -1.18 -3.84
N ALA A 68 4.09 -0.66 -4.18
CA ALA A 68 3.19 -1.29 -5.14
C ALA A 68 3.80 -1.35 -6.55
N ALA A 69 4.42 -0.26 -7.02
CA ALA A 69 5.09 -0.25 -8.32
C ALA A 69 6.21 -1.29 -8.38
N ALA A 70 7.03 -1.40 -7.33
CA ALA A 70 8.10 -2.40 -7.24
C ALA A 70 7.53 -3.84 -7.26
N GLY A 71 6.51 -4.12 -6.45
CA GLY A 71 5.88 -5.44 -6.39
C GLY A 71 5.23 -5.85 -7.70
N VAL A 72 4.48 -4.95 -8.34
CA VAL A 72 3.82 -5.20 -9.63
C VAL A 72 4.83 -5.33 -10.76
N TRP A 73 5.90 -4.53 -10.74
CA TRP A 73 7.00 -4.68 -11.69
C TRP A 73 7.66 -6.05 -11.56
N LEU A 74 7.97 -6.49 -10.34
CA LEU A 74 8.55 -7.81 -10.08
C LEU A 74 7.62 -8.93 -10.56
N PHE A 75 6.33 -8.83 -10.26
CA PHE A 75 5.31 -9.77 -10.76
C PHE A 75 5.31 -9.84 -12.29
N ALA A 76 5.29 -8.70 -12.97
CA ALA A 76 5.33 -8.64 -14.42
C ALA A 76 6.63 -9.21 -14.99
N PHE A 77 7.77 -8.95 -14.33
CA PHE A 77 9.07 -9.50 -14.70
C PHE A 77 9.07 -11.03 -14.61
N LEU A 78 8.65 -11.58 -13.47
CA LEU A 78 8.59 -13.03 -13.24
C LEU A 78 7.61 -13.69 -14.20
N SER A 79 6.41 -13.12 -14.40
CA SER A 79 5.41 -13.65 -15.32
C SER A 79 5.88 -13.66 -16.78
N ASN A 80 6.76 -12.73 -17.17
CA ASN A 80 7.34 -12.71 -18.51
C ASN A 80 8.57 -13.62 -18.65
N LYS A 81 9.28 -13.94 -17.56
CA LYS A 81 10.52 -14.73 -17.57
C LYS A 81 10.30 -16.21 -17.32
N ILE A 82 9.36 -16.57 -16.46
CA ILE A 82 9.01 -17.96 -16.18
C ILE A 82 8.20 -18.46 -17.39
N LYS A 83 8.80 -19.36 -18.18
CA LYS A 83 8.11 -20.03 -19.28
C LYS A 83 6.97 -20.87 -18.70
N ARG A 84 5.84 -20.84 -19.40
CA ARG A 84 4.69 -21.70 -19.10
C ARG A 84 5.05 -23.16 -19.31
#